data_AF-Q1MH87-F1
#
_entry.id   AF-Q1MH87-F1
#
_cell.length_a   1.000
_cell.length_b   1.000
_cell.length_c   1.000
_cell.angle_alpha   90.00
_cell.angle_beta   90.00
_cell.angle_gamma   90.00
#
_symmetry.space_group_name_H-M   'P 1'
#
loop_
_entity.id
_entity.type
_entity.pdbx_description
1 polymer ?
#
loop_
_entity_poly.entity_id
_entity_poly.type
_entity_poly.pdbx_seq_one_letter_code
_entity_poly.pdbx_strand_id
1 'polypeptide(L)'
;MASKQSKTSASKIGSAFDEEHCRRRLAAIAVVAELLLRLQHEDPDRDLTEMALFVSADQARLVPKDTASKHNTAVIPMPARACARHLLNALLVDDGDAPIAVKLMSYRFAAAAREGKRLEMYEHEEIGRPAVALHLAVRSEV
;
A
#
# COMPACT_ATOMS: atom_id res chain seq x y z
N MET A 1 -28.92 -42.57 -39.14
CA MET A 1 -27.81 -43.01 -38.27
C MET A 1 -26.94 -41.81 -37.92
N ALA A 2 -26.81 -41.58 -36.62
CA ALA A 2 -25.93 -40.69 -35.84
C ALA A 2 -25.23 -39.48 -36.51
N SER A 3 -25.75 -38.31 -36.19
CA SER A 3 -25.06 -37.01 -36.16
C SER A 3 -23.94 -37.03 -35.11
N LYS A 4 -22.71 -36.66 -35.48
CA LYS A 4 -21.62 -36.38 -34.54
C LYS A 4 -21.61 -34.89 -34.22
N GLN A 5 -22.43 -34.48 -33.26
CA GLN A 5 -22.20 -33.24 -32.54
C GLN A 5 -20.95 -33.41 -31.68
N SER A 6 -19.86 -32.76 -32.07
CA SER A 6 -18.71 -32.53 -31.20
C SER A 6 -19.19 -31.71 -30.01
N LYS A 7 -19.32 -32.36 -28.85
CA LYS A 7 -19.49 -31.69 -27.56
C LYS A 7 -18.23 -30.86 -27.30
N THR A 8 -18.26 -29.58 -27.63
CA THR A 8 -17.38 -28.59 -27.02
C THR A 8 -17.66 -28.63 -25.52
N SER A 9 -16.70 -29.15 -24.76
CA SER A 9 -16.71 -29.21 -23.31
C SER A 9 -16.74 -27.79 -22.74
N ALA A 10 -17.95 -27.28 -22.50
CA ALA A 10 -18.20 -26.16 -21.62
C ALA A 10 -17.94 -26.62 -20.17
N SER A 11 -16.70 -26.48 -19.69
CA SER A 11 -16.38 -26.18 -18.28
C SER A 11 -14.86 -26.24 -18.02
N LYS A 12 -14.12 -25.26 -18.53
CA LYS A 12 -12.90 -24.79 -17.83
C LYS A 12 -12.86 -23.27 -17.89
N ILE A 13 -13.94 -22.65 -17.41
CA ILE A 13 -13.82 -21.34 -16.77
C ILE A 13 -13.26 -21.67 -15.37
N GLY A 14 -11.98 -22.03 -15.34
CA GLY A 14 -11.27 -22.19 -14.08
C GLY A 14 -11.21 -20.82 -13.43
N SER A 15 -11.98 -20.68 -12.34
CA SER A 15 -11.99 -19.58 -11.38
C SER A 15 -10.91 -18.52 -11.63
N ALA A 16 -11.31 -17.38 -12.18
CA ALA A 16 -10.49 -16.17 -12.34
C ALA A 16 -10.17 -15.47 -11.00
N PHE A 17 -10.24 -16.21 -9.89
CA PHE A 17 -9.88 -15.78 -8.54
C PHE A 17 -8.67 -16.59 -8.09
N ASP A 18 -7.49 -16.02 -8.26
CA ASP A 18 -6.30 -16.46 -7.55
C ASP A 18 -6.46 -16.07 -6.07
N GLU A 19 -6.82 -17.06 -5.23
CA GLU A 19 -7.04 -16.87 -3.79
C GLU A 19 -5.87 -16.15 -3.11
N GLU A 20 -4.66 -16.39 -3.59
CA GLU A 20 -3.46 -15.76 -3.07
C GLU A 20 -3.39 -14.27 -3.40
N HIS A 21 -3.76 -13.90 -4.63
CA HIS A 21 -3.89 -12.51 -5.05
C HIS A 21 -4.92 -11.76 -4.19
N CYS A 22 -6.06 -12.40 -3.93
CA CYS A 22 -7.08 -11.86 -3.02
C CYS A 22 -6.54 -11.69 -1.60
N ARG A 23 -5.82 -12.68 -1.06
CA ARG A 23 -5.22 -12.60 0.27
C ARG A 23 -4.24 -11.44 0.40
N ARG A 24 -3.38 -11.23 -0.60
CA ARG A 24 -2.44 -10.09 -0.61
C ARG A 24 -3.17 -8.74 -0.70
N ARG A 25 -4.23 -8.64 -1.50
CA ARG A 25 -5.05 -7.42 -1.56
C ARG A 25 -5.73 -7.12 -0.21
N LEU A 26 -6.31 -8.13 0.42
CA LEU A 26 -6.92 -7.97 1.74
C LEU A 26 -5.89 -7.57 2.80
N ALA A 27 -4.70 -8.16 2.78
CA ALA A 27 -3.61 -7.76 3.66
C ALA A 27 -3.20 -6.30 3.45
N ALA A 28 -3.04 -5.86 2.20
CA ALA A 28 -2.73 -4.47 1.88
C ALA A 28 -3.83 -3.48 2.32
N ILE A 29 -5.11 -3.87 2.21
CA ILE A 29 -6.23 -3.08 2.75
C ILE A 29 -6.16 -3.00 4.27
N ALA A 30 -5.89 -4.13 4.93
CA ALA A 30 -5.75 -4.19 6.39
C ALA A 30 -4.63 -3.28 6.89
N VAL A 31 -3.50 -3.19 6.17
CA VAL A 31 -2.39 -2.28 6.49
C VAL A 31 -2.85 -0.82 6.54
N VAL A 32 -3.63 -0.37 5.55
CA VAL A 32 -4.16 1.01 5.54
C VAL A 32 -5.21 1.22 6.62
N ALA A 33 -6.11 0.25 6.81
CA ALA A 33 -7.14 0.34 7.85
C ALA A 33 -6.51 0.42 9.26
N GLU A 34 -5.46 -0.37 9.52
CA GLU A 34 -4.75 -0.32 10.80
C GLU A 34 -4.03 1.01 11.00
N LEU A 35 -3.40 1.57 9.96
CA LEU A 35 -2.79 2.90 10.03
C LEU A 35 -3.84 3.98 10.34
N LEU A 36 -4.98 3.96 9.65
CA LEU A 36 -6.08 4.89 9.88
C LEU A 36 -6.59 4.81 11.32
N LEU A 37 -6.85 3.61 11.82
CA LEU A 37 -7.33 3.41 13.19
C LEU A 37 -6.33 3.92 14.23
N ARG A 38 -5.03 3.69 14.02
CA ARG A 38 -3.98 4.20 14.91
C ARG A 38 -3.94 5.74 14.89
N LEU A 39 -3.90 6.35 13.71
CA LEU A 39 -3.88 7.82 13.57
C LEU A 39 -5.12 8.48 14.19
N GLN A 40 -6.30 7.85 14.09
CA GLN A 40 -7.52 8.34 14.73
C GLN A 40 -7.47 8.31 16.26
N HIS A 41 -6.67 7.43 16.84
CA HIS A 41 -6.48 7.35 18.30
C HIS A 41 -5.32 8.21 18.81
N GLU A 42 -4.47 8.71 17.91
CA GLU A 42 -3.38 9.62 18.26
C GLU A 42 -3.87 11.07 18.39
N ASP A 43 -3.04 11.92 18.99
CA ASP A 43 -3.27 13.37 18.99
C ASP A 43 -3.26 13.89 17.54
N PRO A 44 -4.39 14.44 17.03
CA PRO A 44 -4.48 14.89 15.64
C PRO A 44 -3.54 16.07 15.35
N ASP A 45 -3.10 16.82 16.36
CA ASP A 45 -2.20 17.97 16.21
C ASP A 45 -0.73 17.61 16.47
N ARG A 46 -0.43 16.32 16.68
CA ARG A 46 0.94 15.81 16.80
C ARG A 46 1.78 16.21 15.59
N ASP A 47 2.88 16.91 15.84
CA ASP A 47 3.87 17.26 14.81
C ASP A 47 4.55 16.01 14.24
N LEU A 48 4.58 15.92 12.91
CA LEU A 48 5.18 14.84 12.14
C LEU A 48 6.40 15.28 11.33
N THR A 49 6.89 16.51 11.48
CA THR A 49 8.01 17.07 10.69
C THR A 49 9.27 16.20 10.73
N GLU A 50 9.56 15.57 11.87
CA GLU A 50 10.73 14.70 12.05
C GLU A 50 10.40 13.21 11.87
N MET A 51 9.23 12.91 11.33
CA MET A 51 8.70 11.56 11.14
C MET A 51 8.68 11.17 9.66
N ALA A 52 8.63 9.86 9.41
CA ALA A 52 8.39 9.26 8.12
C ALA A 52 7.31 8.17 8.25
N LEU A 53 6.55 7.97 7.18
CA LEU A 53 5.69 6.81 7.05
C LEU A 53 6.53 5.63 6.57
N PHE A 54 6.67 4.63 7.43
CA PHE A 54 7.20 3.33 7.08
C PHE A 54 6.08 2.46 6.49
N VAL A 55 6.34 1.82 5.36
CA VAL A 55 5.42 0.87 4.72
C VAL A 55 6.17 -0.40 4.34
N SER A 56 5.63 -1.56 4.72
CA SER A 56 6.10 -2.88 4.31
C SER A 56 4.92 -3.73 3.82
N ALA A 57 5.19 -5.01 3.55
CA ALA A 57 4.17 -5.99 3.16
C ALA A 57 3.02 -6.13 4.18
N ASP A 58 3.32 -5.92 5.46
CA ASP A 58 2.51 -6.31 6.60
C ASP A 58 2.17 -5.16 7.56
N GLN A 59 2.79 -3.99 7.41
CA GLN A 59 2.53 -2.85 8.30
C GLN A 59 2.72 -1.52 7.59
N ALA A 60 2.00 -0.51 8.08
CA ALA A 60 2.26 0.89 7.83
C ALA A 60 2.19 1.66 9.16
N ARG A 61 3.20 2.49 9.44
CA ARG A 61 3.33 3.20 10.73
C ARG A 61 4.24 4.41 10.63
N LEU A 62 4.05 5.36 11.53
CA LEU A 62 4.97 6.48 11.69
C LEU A 62 6.22 6.05 12.46
N VAL A 63 7.39 6.44 11.95
CA VAL A 63 8.71 6.19 12.55
C VAL A 63 9.57 7.46 12.45
N PRO A 64 10.66 7.59 13.22
CA PRO A 64 11.64 8.67 13.01
C PRO A 64 12.16 8.70 11.56
N LYS A 65 12.39 9.89 10.99
CA LYS A 65 12.77 10.05 9.57
C LYS A 65 14.09 9.37 9.17
N ASP A 66 14.97 9.15 10.14
CA ASP A 66 16.29 8.51 10.00
C ASP A 66 16.23 6.98 10.16
N THR A 67 15.03 6.41 10.27
CA THR A 67 14.84 4.97 10.33
C THR A 67 15.43 4.29 9.09
N ALA A 68 16.35 3.36 9.32
CA ALA A 68 16.96 2.58 8.25
C ALA A 68 15.89 1.78 7.49
N SER A 69 15.86 1.96 6.16
CA SER A 69 15.05 1.13 5.27
C SER A 69 15.66 -0.26 5.13
N LYS A 70 14.82 -1.28 5.17
CA LYS A 70 15.19 -2.67 4.79
C LYS A 70 14.67 -2.97 3.39
N HIS A 71 15.19 -4.03 2.77
CA HIS A 71 14.63 -4.54 1.52
C HIS A 71 13.11 -4.78 1.64
N ASN A 72 12.37 -4.52 0.56
CA ASN A 72 10.91 -4.67 0.51
C ASN A 72 10.17 -3.79 1.54
N THR A 73 10.72 -2.60 1.80
CA THR A 73 10.09 -1.57 2.63
C THR A 73 10.25 -0.19 1.98
N ALA A 74 9.41 0.75 2.37
CA ALA A 74 9.48 2.15 2.00
C ALA A 74 9.53 2.99 3.28
N VAL A 75 10.36 4.03 3.27
CA VAL A 75 10.41 5.07 4.31
C VAL A 75 10.16 6.40 3.62
N ILE A 76 8.98 6.97 3.84
CA ILE A 76 8.48 8.14 3.13
C ILE A 76 8.44 9.32 4.10
N PRO A 77 9.35 10.32 3.97
CA PRO A 77 9.40 11.43 4.89
C PRO A 77 8.13 12.27 4.82
N MET A 78 7.65 12.69 5.99
CA MET A 78 6.51 13.60 6.07
C MET A 78 6.91 15.00 5.60
N PRO A 79 5.99 15.73 4.94
CA PRO A 79 6.23 17.13 4.60
C PRO A 79 6.50 17.98 5.85
N ALA A 80 7.30 19.03 5.69
CA ALA A 80 7.51 19.99 6.78
C ALA A 80 6.17 20.59 7.23
N ARG A 81 5.98 20.74 8.55
CA ARG A 81 4.75 21.23 9.18
C ARG A 81 3.54 20.29 9.07
N ALA A 82 3.73 19.07 8.58
CA ALA A 82 2.68 18.06 8.63
C ALA A 82 2.36 17.69 10.09
N CYS A 83 1.07 17.56 10.41
CA CYS A 83 0.59 16.94 11.64
C CYS A 83 -0.24 15.69 11.31
N ALA A 84 -0.60 14.93 12.34
CA ALA A 84 -1.39 13.71 12.18
C ALA A 84 -2.73 13.94 11.44
N ARG A 85 -3.38 15.10 11.64
CA ARG A 85 -4.62 15.46 10.94
C ARG A 85 -4.44 15.58 9.43
N HIS A 86 -3.35 16.18 8.96
CA HIS A 86 -3.07 16.29 7.52
C HIS A 86 -2.92 14.92 6.87
N LEU A 87 -2.18 14.01 7.52
CA LEU A 87 -2.04 12.64 7.05
C LEU A 87 -3.37 11.88 7.09
N LEU A 88 -4.16 12.06 8.17
CA LEU A 88 -5.47 11.43 8.32
C LEU A 88 -6.44 11.88 7.21
N ASN A 89 -6.51 13.17 6.91
CA ASN A 89 -7.34 13.70 5.84
C ASN A 89 -6.99 13.08 4.48
N ALA A 90 -5.69 13.03 4.16
CA ALA A 90 -5.23 12.43 2.90
C ALA A 90 -5.61 10.95 2.80
N LEU A 91 -5.54 10.19 3.91
CA LEU A 91 -5.83 8.75 3.94
C LEU A 91 -7.32 8.39 3.97
N LEU A 92 -8.19 9.31 4.41
CA LEU A 92 -9.64 9.08 4.50
C LEU A 92 -10.37 9.21 3.15
N VAL A 93 -9.70 9.68 2.10
CA VAL A 93 -10.28 9.74 0.75
C VAL A 93 -10.25 8.33 0.15
N ASP A 94 -11.40 7.64 0.14
CA ASP A 94 -11.50 6.22 -0.24
C ASP A 94 -10.80 5.87 -1.58
N ASP A 95 -10.95 6.75 -2.58
CA ASP A 95 -10.35 6.65 -3.92
C ASP A 95 -9.20 7.64 -4.15
N GLY A 96 -8.60 8.15 -3.08
CA GLY A 96 -7.50 9.09 -3.12
C GLY A 96 -6.15 8.43 -3.40
N ASP A 97 -5.20 9.23 -3.90
CA ASP A 97 -3.84 8.76 -4.22
C ASP A 97 -3.11 8.18 -3.00
N ALA A 98 -3.31 8.76 -1.82
CA ALA A 98 -2.63 8.35 -0.58
C ALA A 98 -2.98 6.92 -0.10
N PRO A 99 -4.25 6.55 0.15
CA PRO A 99 -4.58 5.20 0.59
C PRO A 99 -4.33 4.17 -0.52
N ILE A 100 -4.50 4.53 -1.79
CA ILE A 100 -4.15 3.67 -2.93
C ILE A 100 -2.65 3.39 -2.95
N ALA A 101 -1.82 4.42 -2.73
CA ALA A 101 -0.38 4.28 -2.71
C ALA A 101 0.11 3.29 -1.65
N VAL A 102 -0.38 3.42 -0.41
CA VAL A 102 0.00 2.51 0.68
C VAL A 102 -0.42 1.07 0.37
N LYS A 103 -1.66 0.85 -0.11
CA LYS A 103 -2.14 -0.49 -0.54
C LYS A 103 -1.22 -1.07 -1.63
N LEU A 104 -0.88 -0.29 -2.65
CA LEU A 104 -0.08 -0.75 -3.78
C LEU A 104 1.35 -1.08 -3.36
N MET A 105 1.97 -0.27 -2.50
CA MET A 105 3.30 -0.52 -1.97
C MET A 105 3.34 -1.80 -1.13
N SER A 106 2.44 -1.94 -0.14
CA SER A 106 2.34 -3.16 0.68
C SER A 106 2.10 -4.41 -0.17
N TYR A 107 1.22 -4.33 -1.17
CA TYR A 107 0.97 -5.42 -2.10
C TYR A 107 2.24 -5.84 -2.87
N ARG A 108 2.98 -4.87 -3.40
CA ARG A 108 4.21 -5.13 -4.19
C ARG A 108 5.34 -5.67 -3.34
N PHE A 109 5.53 -5.15 -2.13
CA PHE A 109 6.50 -5.69 -1.19
C PHE A 109 6.20 -7.13 -0.81
N ALA A 110 4.92 -7.45 -0.55
CA ALA A 110 4.50 -8.83 -0.28
C ALA A 110 4.76 -9.77 -1.46
N ALA A 111 4.48 -9.32 -2.69
CA ALA A 111 4.74 -10.09 -3.90
C ALA A 111 6.23 -10.41 -4.08
N ALA A 112 7.10 -9.39 -3.97
CA ALA A 112 8.53 -9.59 -4.13
C ALA A 112 9.15 -10.48 -3.04
N ALA A 113 8.77 -10.27 -1.78
CA ALA A 113 9.26 -11.09 -0.67
C ALA A 113 8.95 -12.57 -0.89
N ARG A 114 7.75 -12.88 -1.38
CA ARG A 114 7.36 -14.27 -1.69
C ARG A 114 8.15 -14.85 -2.85
N GLU A 115 8.43 -14.06 -3.88
CA GLU A 115 9.23 -14.49 -5.04
C GLU A 115 10.75 -14.55 -4.74
N GLY A 116 11.16 -14.26 -3.50
CA GLY A 116 12.58 -14.17 -3.13
C GLY A 116 13.30 -12.99 -3.78
N LYS A 117 12.55 -12.00 -4.26
CA LYS A 117 13.06 -10.78 -4.90
C LYS A 117 13.22 -9.66 -3.89
N ARG A 118 14.06 -8.70 -4.27
CA ARG A 118 14.26 -7.44 -3.56
C ARG A 118 13.67 -6.32 -4.40
N LEU A 119 12.79 -5.52 -3.80
CA LEU A 119 12.29 -4.27 -4.35
C LEU A 119 12.78 -3.12 -3.48
N GLU A 120 13.30 -2.11 -4.16
CA GLU A 120 13.82 -0.88 -3.56
C GLU A 120 13.05 0.31 -4.07
N MET A 121 12.45 1.07 -3.14
CA MET A 121 11.55 2.20 -3.46
C MET A 121 12.20 3.24 -4.38
N TYR A 122 13.49 3.49 -4.20
CA TYR A 122 14.24 4.50 -4.95
C TYR A 122 14.77 4.00 -6.29
N GLU A 123 14.80 2.68 -6.50
CA GLU A 123 15.35 2.09 -7.73
C GLU A 123 14.25 1.62 -8.69
N HIS A 124 13.08 1.24 -8.17
CA HIS A 124 12.00 0.72 -9.01
C HIS A 124 10.87 1.76 -9.10
N GLU A 125 10.42 2.07 -10.32
CA GLU A 125 9.44 3.14 -10.54
C GLU A 125 8.07 2.76 -9.96
N GLU A 126 7.75 1.47 -10.02
CA GLU A 126 6.42 0.97 -9.69
C GLU A 126 6.07 1.14 -8.20
N ILE A 127 7.04 1.09 -7.28
CA ILE A 127 6.85 1.44 -5.86
C ILE A 127 7.27 2.87 -5.54
N GLY A 128 8.18 3.50 -6.29
CA GLY A 128 8.61 4.87 -6.06
C GLY A 128 7.53 5.91 -6.37
N ARG A 129 6.81 5.76 -7.50
CA ARG A 129 5.74 6.70 -7.88
C ARG A 129 4.59 6.79 -6.88
N PRO A 130 4.05 5.67 -6.37
CA PRO A 130 3.08 5.70 -5.28
C PRO A 130 3.56 6.50 -4.05
N ALA A 131 4.83 6.35 -3.65
CA ALA A 131 5.38 7.09 -2.52
C ALA A 131 5.38 8.60 -2.76
N VAL A 132 5.70 9.04 -3.99
CA VAL A 132 5.61 10.45 -4.39
C VAL A 132 4.17 10.94 -4.34
N ALA A 133 3.22 10.17 -4.89
CA ALA A 133 1.80 10.55 -4.87
C ALA A 133 1.27 10.71 -3.43
N LEU A 134 1.65 9.80 -2.53
CA LEU A 134 1.35 9.90 -1.11
C LEU A 134 1.96 11.17 -0.49
N HIS A 135 3.23 11.44 -0.74
CA HIS A 135 3.89 12.63 -0.22
C HIS A 135 3.20 13.93 -0.69
N LEU A 136 2.80 13.99 -1.96
CA LEU A 136 2.08 15.13 -2.52
C LEU A 136 0.67 15.28 -1.94
N ALA A 137 -0.06 14.17 -1.75
CA ALA A 137 -1.39 14.17 -1.15
C ALA A 137 -1.37 14.63 0.32
N VAL A 138 -0.36 14.23 1.10
CA VAL A 138 -0.21 14.75 2.47
C VAL A 138 0.16 16.23 2.43
N ARG A 139 1.04 16.63 1.51
CA ARG A 139 1.46 18.03 1.37
C ARG A 139 0.33 18.96 0.96
N SER A 140 -0.67 18.50 0.21
CA SER A 140 -1.83 19.34 -0.15
C SER A 140 -2.75 19.63 1.03
N GLU A 141 -2.63 18.88 2.13
CA GLU A 141 -3.39 19.08 3.36
C GLU A 141 -2.71 20.04 4.34
N VAL A 142 -1.44 20.40 4.12
CA VAL A 142 -0.61 21.30 4.96
C VAL A 142 -0.79 22.75 4.54
#